data_AF-A0A2P2JCV5-F1
#
_entry.id   AF-A0A2P2JCV5-F1
#
_cell.length_a   1.000
_cell.length_b   1.000
_cell.length_c   1.000
_cell.angle_alpha   90.00
_cell.angle_beta   90.00
_cell.angle_gamma   90.00
#
_symmetry.space_group_name_H-M   'P 1'
#
loop_
_entity.id
_entity.type
_entity.pdbx_description
1 polymer ?
#
loop_
_entity_poly.entity_id
_entity_poly.type
_entity_poly.pdbx_seq_one_letter_code
_entity_poly.pdbx_strand_id
1 'polypeptide(L)'
;MIFQNTFSAEVSFNFSCKLLEISTIDLIAKGKSTISIREIAASKLLDKVFKVRLGGGFYGECLGVRADGHSNLSDEIGKQLSFKSTAAGLR
;
A
#
# COMPACT_ATOMS: atom_id res chain seq x y z
N MET A 1 36.48 35.14 -4.64
CA MET A 1 35.03 35.09 -4.31
C MET A 1 34.14 34.77 -5.52
N ILE A 2 34.69 34.34 -6.68
CA ILE A 2 33.89 34.04 -7.89
C ILE A 2 33.47 32.56 -7.95
N PHE A 3 34.32 31.65 -7.46
CA PHE A 3 34.08 30.18 -7.50
C PHE A 3 32.90 29.69 -6.64
N GLN A 4 32.60 30.33 -5.51
CA GLN A 4 31.46 29.93 -4.66
C GLN A 4 30.11 30.24 -5.32
N ASN A 5 30.00 31.34 -6.08
CA ASN A 5 28.76 31.70 -6.78
C ASN A 5 28.49 30.78 -7.98
N THR A 6 29.53 30.33 -8.69
CA THR A 6 29.38 29.41 -9.82
C THR A 6 28.97 28.02 -9.36
N PHE A 7 29.58 27.50 -8.28
CA PHE A 7 29.19 26.21 -7.70
C PHE A 7 27.75 26.21 -7.18
N SER A 8 27.33 27.30 -6.51
CA SER A 8 25.96 27.41 -6.01
C SER A 8 24.93 27.55 -7.13
N ALA A 9 25.30 28.17 -8.26
CA ALA A 9 24.47 28.29 -9.45
C ALA A 9 24.34 26.95 -10.20
N GLU A 10 25.43 26.17 -10.33
CA GLU A 10 25.39 24.83 -10.93
C GLU A 10 24.54 23.85 -10.12
N VAL A 11 24.63 23.90 -8.78
CA VAL A 11 23.81 23.07 -7.90
C VAL A 11 22.33 23.45 -8.01
N SER A 12 22.02 24.74 -8.05
CA SER A 12 20.64 25.23 -8.21
C SER A 12 20.05 24.91 -9.59
N PHE A 13 20.86 25.02 -10.65
CA PHE A 13 20.46 24.66 -12.01
C PHE A 13 20.22 23.16 -12.15
N ASN A 14 21.10 22.32 -11.61
CA ASN A 14 20.92 20.86 -11.59
C ASN A 14 19.65 20.44 -10.84
N PHE A 15 19.31 21.11 -9.75
CA PHE A 15 18.09 20.80 -9.00
C PHE A 15 16.82 21.14 -9.81
N SER A 16 16.82 22.29 -10.50
CA SER A 16 15.71 22.71 -11.36
C SER A 16 15.47 21.75 -12.53
N CYS A 17 16.55 21.34 -13.23
CA CYS A 17 16.47 20.39 -14.33
C CYS A 17 15.92 19.03 -13.89
N LYS A 18 16.34 18.53 -12.71
CA LYS A 18 15.83 17.27 -12.16
C LYS A 18 14.34 17.30 -11.84
N LEU A 19 13.79 18.44 -11.43
CA LEU A 19 12.35 18.58 -11.17
C LEU A 19 11.52 18.60 -12.46
N LEU A 20 12.03 19.23 -13.53
CA LEU A 20 11.39 19.25 -14.86
C LEU A 20 11.40 17.88 -15.54
N GLU A 21 12.36 17.02 -15.20
CA GLU A 21 12.50 15.67 -15.74
C GLU A 21 11.59 14.63 -15.04
N ILE A 22 10.96 14.98 -13.91
CA ILE A 22 10.00 14.10 -13.24
C ILE A 22 8.69 14.05 -14.05
N SER A 23 8.54 12.98 -14.82
CA SER A 23 7.29 12.61 -15.46
C SER A 23 6.26 12.20 -14.41
N THR A 24 5.17 12.98 -14.30
CA THR A 24 4.04 12.68 -13.40
C THR A 24 3.37 11.35 -13.77
N ILE A 25 3.33 11.02 -15.06
CA ILE A 25 2.77 9.78 -15.57
C ILE A 25 3.57 8.58 -15.07
N ASP A 26 4.91 8.66 -15.15
CA ASP A 26 5.79 7.59 -14.70
C ASP A 26 5.75 7.44 -13.17
N LEU A 27 5.63 8.56 -12.45
CA LEU A 27 5.49 8.53 -11.00
C LEU A 27 4.15 7.89 -10.57
N ILE A 28 3.05 8.23 -11.25
CA ILE A 28 1.73 7.61 -11.01
C ILE A 28 1.76 6.12 -11.37
N ALA A 29 2.36 5.76 -12.50
CA ALA A 29 2.49 4.36 -12.92
C ALA A 29 3.31 3.55 -11.91
N LYS A 30 4.41 4.11 -11.42
CA LYS A 30 5.22 3.51 -10.35
C LYS A 30 4.44 3.38 -9.04
N GLY A 31 3.67 4.40 -8.66
CA GLY A 31 2.77 4.32 -7.50
C GLY A 31 1.76 3.17 -7.65
N LYS A 32 1.07 3.10 -8.78
CA LYS A 32 0.11 2.04 -9.09
C LYS A 32 0.74 0.65 -9.05
N SER A 33 1.92 0.47 -9.62
CA SER A 33 2.59 -0.85 -9.60
C SER A 33 2.95 -1.27 -8.18
N THR A 34 3.43 -0.36 -7.33
CA THR A 34 3.72 -0.67 -5.92
C THR A 34 2.48 -1.06 -5.13
N ILE A 35 1.35 -0.39 -5.36
CA ILE A 35 0.06 -0.74 -4.74
C ILE A 35 -0.39 -2.13 -5.21
N SER A 36 -0.33 -2.39 -6.52
CA SER A 36 -0.72 -3.68 -7.10
C SER A 36 0.09 -4.85 -6.53
N ILE A 37 1.41 -4.69 -6.35
CA ILE A 37 2.26 -5.72 -5.73
C ILE A 37 1.80 -6.02 -4.30
N ARG A 38 1.44 -5.00 -3.52
CA ARG A 38 0.95 -5.16 -2.14
C ARG A 38 -0.42 -5.83 -2.10
N GLU A 39 -1.32 -5.45 -2.99
CA GLU A 39 -2.64 -6.08 -3.12
C GLU A 39 -2.52 -7.57 -3.45
N ILE A 40 -1.65 -7.94 -4.39
CA ILE A 40 -1.41 -9.34 -4.74
C ILE A 40 -0.82 -10.12 -3.56
N ALA A 41 0.12 -9.53 -2.83
CA ALA A 41 0.70 -10.15 -1.64
C ALA A 41 -0.35 -10.37 -0.54
N ALA A 42 -1.23 -9.40 -0.31
CA ALA A 42 -2.35 -9.52 0.62
C ALA A 42 -3.36 -10.59 0.18
N SER A 43 -3.68 -10.67 -1.12
CA SER A 43 -4.61 -11.67 -1.65
C SER A 43 -4.13 -13.09 -1.42
N LYS A 44 -2.83 -13.37 -1.53
CA LYS A 44 -2.23 -14.70 -1.23
C LYS A 44 -2.44 -15.14 0.22
N LEU A 45 -2.45 -14.19 1.16
CA LEU A 45 -2.73 -14.50 2.58
C LEU A 45 -4.20 -14.84 2.79
N LEU A 46 -5.07 -14.21 2.01
CA LEU A 46 -6.52 -14.40 2.04
C LEU A 46 -7.00 -15.66 1.32
N ASP A 47 -6.12 -16.58 0.97
CA ASP A 47 -6.48 -17.95 0.59
C ASP A 47 -6.76 -18.83 1.82
N LYS A 48 -6.22 -18.45 2.99
CA LYS A 48 -6.36 -19.19 4.26
C LYS A 48 -7.19 -18.41 5.28
N VAL A 49 -8.37 -17.98 4.87
CA VAL A 49 -9.29 -17.23 5.74
C VAL A 49 -10.12 -18.20 6.59
N PHE A 50 -10.37 -17.84 7.85
CA PHE A 50 -11.21 -18.60 8.76
C PHE A 50 -12.35 -17.74 9.29
N LYS A 51 -13.45 -18.38 9.67
CA LYS A 51 -14.56 -17.68 10.34
C LYS A 51 -14.26 -17.48 11.81
N VAL A 52 -14.54 -16.28 12.30
CA VAL A 52 -14.42 -15.90 13.70
C VAL A 52 -15.82 -15.58 14.22
N ARG A 53 -16.24 -16.31 15.26
CA ARG A 53 -17.48 -16.05 15.98
C ARG A 53 -17.24 -15.05 17.09
N LEU A 54 -17.88 -13.88 16.99
CA LEU A 54 -17.73 -12.81 17.97
C LEU A 54 -18.63 -13.08 19.18
N GLY A 55 -18.02 -13.13 20.38
CA GLY A 55 -18.71 -13.44 21.63
C GLY A 55 -19.49 -14.75 21.57
N GLY A 56 -18.90 -15.81 21.01
CA GLY A 56 -19.61 -17.09 20.83
C GLY A 56 -20.72 -17.04 19.76
N GLY A 57 -20.76 -16.02 18.91
CA GLY A 57 -21.73 -15.89 17.82
C GLY A 57 -22.89 -14.94 18.13
N PHE A 58 -23.02 -14.44 19.37
CA PHE A 58 -24.05 -13.45 19.71
C PHE A 58 -23.88 -12.12 18.96
N TYR A 59 -22.65 -11.79 18.55
CA TYR A 59 -22.33 -10.58 17.80
C TYR A 59 -22.10 -10.85 16.30
N GLY A 60 -22.47 -12.04 15.83
CA GLY A 60 -22.28 -12.47 14.45
C GLY A 60 -20.92 -13.12 14.17
N GLU A 61 -20.64 -13.26 12.87
CA GLU A 61 -19.45 -13.89 12.34
C GLU A 61 -18.73 -12.92 11.41
N CYS A 62 -17.40 -12.92 11.45
CA CYS A 62 -16.55 -12.22 10.50
C CYS A 62 -15.45 -13.16 9.97
N LEU A 63 -14.82 -12.77 8.86
CA LEU A 63 -13.62 -13.47 8.40
C LEU A 63 -12.38 -12.94 9.13
N GLY A 64 -11.44 -13.83 9.40
CA GLY A 64 -10.14 -13.53 9.97
C GLY A 64 -9.02 -14.23 9.18
N VAL A 65 -7.85 -13.60 9.17
CA VAL A 65 -6.62 -14.20 8.64
C VAL A 65 -5.50 -13.99 9.66
N ARG A 66 -4.57 -14.94 9.75
CA ARG A 66 -3.36 -14.73 10.54
C ARG A 66 -2.44 -13.80 9.75
N ALA A 67 -2.16 -12.63 10.31
CA ALA A 67 -1.25 -11.64 9.73
C ALA A 67 0.20 -11.79 10.23
N ASP A 68 0.52 -12.92 10.87
CA ASP A 68 1.84 -13.19 11.46
C ASP A 68 2.94 -13.00 10.41
N GLY A 69 3.84 -12.03 10.63
CA GLY A 69 4.96 -11.72 9.73
C GLY A 69 4.66 -10.74 8.58
N HIS A 70 3.44 -10.22 8.44
CA HIS A 70 3.04 -9.31 7.34
C HIS A 70 2.38 -8.01 7.84
N SER A 71 2.93 -7.41 8.91
CA SER A 71 2.40 -6.17 9.50
C SER A 71 2.37 -4.98 8.52
N ASN A 72 3.26 -4.98 7.52
CA ASN A 72 3.32 -3.95 6.47
C ASN A 72 2.16 -4.03 5.45
N LEU A 73 1.36 -5.08 5.49
CA LEU A 73 0.21 -5.30 4.60
C LEU A 73 -1.13 -5.24 5.36
N SER A 74 -1.14 -4.88 6.65
CA SER A 74 -2.34 -4.90 7.50
C SER A 74 -3.52 -4.14 6.89
N ASP A 75 -3.25 -2.98 6.30
CA ASP A 75 -4.27 -2.10 5.73
C ASP A 75 -4.95 -2.75 4.52
N GLU A 76 -4.14 -3.29 3.61
CA GLU A 76 -4.62 -3.95 2.40
C GLU A 76 -5.32 -5.27 2.72
N ILE A 77 -4.79 -6.02 3.70
CA ILE A 77 -5.42 -7.23 4.23
C ILE A 77 -6.79 -6.89 4.82
N GLY A 78 -6.88 -5.88 5.70
CA GLY A 78 -8.13 -5.48 6.34
C GLY A 78 -9.19 -5.03 5.32
N LYS A 79 -8.78 -4.24 4.33
CA LYS A 79 -9.64 -3.79 3.23
C LYS A 79 -10.18 -4.96 2.41
N GLN A 80 -9.33 -5.88 1.98
CA GLN A 80 -9.77 -7.04 1.21
C GLN A 80 -10.60 -8.02 2.05
N LEU A 81 -10.28 -8.20 3.34
CA LEU A 81 -11.02 -9.06 4.26
C LEU A 81 -12.43 -8.51 4.53
N SER A 82 -12.56 -7.19 4.66
CA SER A 82 -13.84 -6.50 4.75
C SER A 82 -14.71 -6.78 3.52
N PHE A 83 -14.17 -6.56 2.31
CA PHE A 83 -14.88 -6.87 1.06
C PHE A 83 -15.30 -8.34 0.96
N LYS A 84 -14.38 -9.28 1.27
CA LYS A 84 -14.68 -10.72 1.26
C LYS A 84 -15.74 -11.10 2.30
N SER A 85 -15.74 -10.47 3.47
CA SER A 85 -16.74 -10.73 4.52
C SER A 85 -18.12 -10.28 4.06
N THR A 86 -18.24 -9.08 3.52
CA THR A 86 -19.50 -8.58 2.95
C THR A 86 -20.00 -9.45 1.80
N ALA A 87 -19.10 -9.88 0.90
CA ALA A 87 -19.44 -10.79 -0.20
C ALA A 87 -19.93 -12.17 0.30
N ALA A 88 -19.45 -12.63 1.45
CA ALA A 88 -19.91 -13.84 2.11
C ALA A 88 -21.19 -13.64 2.95
N GLY A 89 -21.79 -12.44 2.95
CA GLY A 89 -22.96 -12.11 3.78
C GLY A 89 -22.65 -12.01 5.28
N LEU A 90 -21.36 -11.88 5.62
CA LEU A 90 -20.87 -11.69 6.98
C LEU A 90 -20.84 -10.20 7.31
N ARG A 91 -20.89 -9.89 8.60
CA ARG A 91 -21.02 -8.51 9.10
C ARG A 91 -19.73 -7.72 8.95
#